data_AF-K1TCB7-F1
#
_entry.id   AF-K1TCB7-F1
#
_cell.length_a   1.000
_cell.length_b   1.000
_cell.length_c   1.000
_cell.angle_alpha   90.00
_cell.angle_beta   90.00
_cell.angle_gamma   90.00
#
_symmetry.space_group_name_H-M   'P 1'
#
loop_
_entity.id
_entity.type
_entity.pdbx_description
1 polymer ?
#
loop_
_entity_poly.entity_id
_entity_poly.type
_entity_poly.pdbx_seq_one_letter_code
_entity_poly.pdbx_strand_id
1 'polypeptide(L)' 'FLSMNSQRFDIAFLDPPYRTGMLQDALELVPEAMNDTGVIIAENPLDEEILSNYGDFVLDRQYRYGKIKITTFRHKDFQR' A
#
# COMPACT_ATOMS: atom_id res chain seq x y z
N PHE A 1 -4.66 8.02 -20.88
CA PHE A 1 -3.30 8.07 -20.31
C PHE A 1 -3.02 6.93 -19.32
N LEU A 2 -4.05 6.29 -18.72
CA LEU A 2 -3.86 5.16 -17.78
C LEU A 2 -4.18 3.76 -18.36
N SER A 3 -4.62 3.63 -19.61
CA SER A 3 -5.08 2.33 -20.15
C SER A 3 -4.06 1.55 -20.99
N MET A 4 -2.82 2.04 -21.11
CA MET A 4 -1.77 1.37 -21.90
C MET A 4 -0.44 1.56 -21.20
N ASN A 5 -0.22 0.78 -20.15
CA ASN A 5 1.13 0.40 -19.79
C ASN A 5 1.06 -0.82 -18.89
N SER A 6 1.58 -1.94 -19.39
CA SER A 6 1.96 -3.12 -18.59
C SER A 6 3.16 -2.80 -17.69
N GLN A 7 3.21 -1.58 -17.17
CA GLN A 7 4.35 -1.03 -16.45
C GLN A 7 4.08 -1.28 -14.99
N ARG A 8 4.86 -2.21 -14.44
CA ARG A 8 4.93 -2.44 -13.02
C ARG A 8 5.60 -1.25 -12.33
N PHE A 9 5.16 -0.94 -11.12
CA PHE A 9 5.69 0.16 -10.34
C PHE A 9 6.67 -0.34 -9.27
N ASP A 10 7.74 0.43 -9.05
CA ASP A 10 8.67 0.20 -7.94
C ASP A 10 8.19 0.88 -6.65
N ILE A 11 7.38 1.93 -6.76
CA ILE A 11 6.86 2.68 -5.63
C ILE A 11 5.40 3.05 -5.90
N ALA A 12 4.50 2.71 -4.98
CA ALA A 12 3.11 3.16 -4.98
C ALA A 12 2.82 4.02 -3.76
N PHE A 13 2.25 5.21 -3.97
CA PHE A 13 1.74 6.07 -2.91
C PHE A 13 0.20 6.02 -2.94
N LEU A 14 -0.40 5.61 -1.83
CA LEU A 14 -1.85 5.57 -1.65
C LEU A 14 -2.25 6.67 -0.67
N ASP A 15 -2.87 7.72 -1.23
CA ASP A 15 -3.49 8.82 -0.48
C ASP A 15 -4.97 8.97 -0.88
N PRO A 16 -5.81 7.96 -0.56
CA PRO A 16 -7.22 8.01 -0.87
C PRO A 16 -7.98 8.91 0.12
N PRO A 17 -9.11 9.52 -0.30
CA PRO A 17 -9.96 10.27 0.62
C PRO A 17 -10.45 9.38 1.78
N TYR A 18 -10.24 9.83 3.03
CA TYR A 18 -10.50 9.04 4.23
C TYR A 18 -11.94 8.52 4.34
N ARG A 19 -12.10 7.37 5.00
CA ARG A 19 -13.40 6.75 5.37
C ARG A 19 -14.32 6.42 4.18
N THR A 20 -13.75 6.23 2.99
CA THR A 20 -14.51 5.87 1.78
C THR A 20 -14.45 4.37 1.46
N GLY A 21 -13.63 3.59 2.18
CA GLY A 21 -13.34 2.19 1.83
C GLY A 21 -12.35 2.03 0.68
N MET A 22 -12.06 3.11 -0.06
CA MET A 22 -11.17 3.10 -1.24
C MET A 22 -9.75 2.66 -0.92
N LEU A 23 -9.27 2.87 0.31
CA LEU A 23 -7.94 2.41 0.69
C LEU A 23 -7.84 0.88 0.69
N GLN A 24 -8.87 0.19 1.18
CA GLN A 24 -8.90 -1.27 1.22
C GLN A 24 -8.92 -1.82 -0.20
N ASP A 25 -9.80 -1.30 -1.04
CA ASP A 25 -9.89 -1.68 -2.46
C ASP A 25 -8.55 -1.43 -3.19
N ALA A 26 -7.91 -0.29 -2.94
CA ALA A 26 -6.62 0.03 -3.52
C ALA A 26 -5.52 -0.93 -3.02
N LEU A 27 -5.48 -1.25 -1.73
CA LEU A 27 -4.51 -2.18 -1.17
C LEU A 27 -4.68 -3.61 -1.69
N GLU A 28 -5.90 -4.02 -2.03
CA GLU A 28 -6.16 -5.32 -2.66
C GLU A 28 -5.68 -5.36 -4.13
N LEU A 29 -5.79 -4.26 -4.86
CA LEU A 29 -5.47 -4.19 -6.30
C LEU A 29 -4.01 -3.81 -6.59
N VAL A 30 -3.39 -2.97 -5.74
CA VAL A 30 -2.03 -2.46 -6.01
C VAL A 30 -0.96 -3.55 -6.12
N PRO A 31 -1.00 -4.70 -5.39
CA PRO A 31 0.01 -5.75 -5.53
C PRO A 31 0.15 -6.26 -6.96
N GLU A 32 -0.95 -6.32 -7.73
CA GLU A 32 -0.93 -6.77 -9.13
C GLU A 32 -0.24 -5.78 -10.08
N ALA A 33 -0.09 -4.53 -9.67
CA ALA A 33 0.55 -3.47 -10.43
C ALA A 33 2.01 -3.21 -10.00
N MET A 34 2.50 -3.87 -8.95
CA MET A 34 3.82 -3.62 -8.36
C MET A 34 4.86 -4.64 -8.81
N ASN A 35 6.13 -4.22 -8.84
CA ASN A 35 7.28 -5.12 -8.95
C ASN A 35 7.52 -5.84 -7.62
N ASP A 36 8.11 -7.03 -7.65
CA ASP A 36 8.51 -7.80 -6.45
C ASP A 36 9.54 -7.06 -5.58
N THR A 37 10.28 -6.09 -6.15
CA THR A 37 11.20 -5.22 -5.40
C THR A 37 10.55 -3.92 -4.94
N GLY A 38 9.26 -3.76 -5.19
CA GLY A 38 8.55 -2.52 -4.97
C GLY A 38 8.19 -2.26 -3.51
N VAL A 39 7.75 -1.03 -3.25
CA VAL A 39 7.28 -0.60 -1.93
C VAL A 39 5.95 0.14 -2.06
N ILE A 40 5.00 -0.22 -1.19
CA ILE A 40 3.69 0.43 -1.12
C ILE A 40 3.68 1.30 0.13
N ILE A 41 3.32 2.56 -0.01
CA ILE A 41 3.21 3.52 1.08
C ILE A 41 1.78 4.04 1.09
N ALA A 42 1.05 3.73 2.15
CA ALA A 42 -0.32 4.14 2.35
C ALA A 42 -0.42 5.14 3.51
N GLU A 43 -1.14 6.22 3.31
CA GLU A 43 -1.61 7.09 4.37
C GLU A 43 -3.00 6.63 4.82
N ASN A 44 -3.18 6.39 6.11
CA ASN A 44 -4.46 5.94 6.67
C ASN A 44 -4.75 6.57 8.04
N PRO A 45 -6.00 6.87 8.40
CA PRO A 45 -6.37 7.28 9.75
C PRO A 45 -6.00 6.23 10.79
N LEU A 46 -5.78 6.66 12.04
CA LEU A 46 -5.41 5.74 13.13
C LEU A 46 -6.46 4.68 13.43
N ASP A 47 -7.74 4.96 13.17
CA ASP A 47 -8.87 4.06 13.38
C ASP A 47 -9.17 3.15 12.19
N GLU A 48 -8.41 3.27 11.09
CA GLU A 48 -8.54 2.38 9.94
C GLU A 48 -7.72 1.10 10.15
N GLU A 49 -8.42 -0.03 10.15
CA GLU A 49 -7.80 -1.34 10.22
C GLU A 49 -7.16 -1.72 8.89
N ILE A 50 -5.90 -2.13 8.97
CA ILE A 50 -5.07 -2.52 7.84
C ILE A 50 -4.62 -3.95 8.08
N LEU A 51 -4.76 -4.82 7.08
CA LEU A 51 -4.32 -6.20 7.15
C LEU A 51 -2.79 -6.30 7.23
N SER A 52 -2.30 -7.41 7.78
CA SER A 52 -0.87 -7.71 7.83
C SER A 52 -0.23 -7.94 6.46
N ASN A 53 -1.03 -8.28 5.46
CA ASN A 53 -0.58 -8.61 4.12
C ASN A 53 -1.68 -8.41 3.08
N TYR A 54 -1.27 -8.02 1.87
CA TYR A 54 -2.11 -7.90 0.67
C TYR A 54 -1.34 -8.54 -0.50
N GLY A 55 -1.81 -9.69 -0.97
CA GLY A 55 -1.05 -10.53 -1.90
C GLY A 55 0.32 -10.93 -1.31
N ASP A 56 1.39 -10.75 -2.08
CA ASP A 56 2.76 -11.01 -1.66
C ASP A 56 3.42 -9.83 -0.91
N PHE A 57 2.69 -8.72 -0.73
CA PHE A 57 3.15 -7.57 0.04
C PHE A 57 2.73 -7.71 1.50
N VAL A 58 3.71 -7.63 2.39
CA VAL A 58 3.57 -7.76 3.83
C VAL A 58 3.87 -6.44 4.50
N LEU A 59 3.23 -6.21 5.64
CA LEU A 59 3.43 -5.02 6.43
C LEU A 59 4.88 -4.97 6.94
N ASP A 60 5.62 -3.93 6.54
CA ASP A 60 7.02 -3.72 6.94
C ASP A 60 7.09 -2.83 8.19
N ARG A 61 6.40 -1.69 8.16
CA ARG A 61 6.47 -0.67 9.21
C ARG A 61 5.28 0.26 9.19
N GLN A 62 4.99 0.82 10.35
CA GLN A 62 3.93 1.81 10.54
C GLN A 62 4.45 2.96 11.40
N TYR A 63 4.32 4.17 10.91
CA TYR A 63 4.68 5.39 11.63
C TYR A 63 3.45 6.22 11.90
N ARG A 64 3.30 6.72 13.12
CA ARG A 64 2.16 7.56 13.52
C ARG A 64 2.55 9.03 13.44
N TYR A 65 1.74 9.82 12.75
CA TYR A 65 1.90 11.26 12.63
C TYR A 65 0.60 11.95 13.02
N GLY A 66 0.47 12.31 14.29
CA GLY A 66 -0.73 12.96 14.81
C GLY A 66 -1.97 12.08 14.68
N LYS A 67 -2.88 12.41 13.74
CA LYS A 67 -4.15 11.72 13.51
C LYS A 67 -4.10 10.64 12.42
N ILE A 68 -3.00 10.58 11.68
CA ILE A 68 -2.79 9.64 10.58
C ILE A 68 -1.64 8.69 10.89
N LYS A 69 -1.58 7.59 10.15
CA LYS A 69 -0.52 6.59 10.16
C LYS A 69 -0.03 6.43 8.73
N ILE A 70 1.29 6.41 8.58
CA ILE A 70 1.94 6.00 7.34
C ILE A 70 2.28 4.52 7.47
N THR A 71 1.67 3.73 6.62
CA THR A 71 1.86 2.29 6.55
C THR A 71 2.71 1.96 5.33
N THR A 72 3.78 1.22 5.53
CA THR A 72 4.63 0.74 4.44
C THR A 72 4.53 -0.78 4.32
N PHE A 73 4.35 -1.26 3.10
CA PHE A 73 4.41 -2.68 2.75
C PHE A 73 5.58 -2.95 1.82
N ARG A 74 6.18 -4.13 1.98
CA ARG A 74 7.24 -4.65 1.12
C ARG A 74 6.89 -6.06 0.69
N HIS A 75 7.45 -6.49 -0.43
CA HIS A 75 7.33 -7.88 -0.84
C HIS A 75 7.92 -8.82 0.22
N LYS A 76 7.26 -9.95 0.45
CA LYS A 76 7.64 -10.96 1.45
C LYS A 76 9.11 -11.43 1.32
N ASP A 77 9.61 -11.49 0.09
CA ASP A 77 10.98 -11.94 -0.21
C ASP A 77 12.05 -10.88 0.10
N PHE A 78 11.63 -9.66 0.43
CA PHE A 78 12.52 -8.53 0.70
C PHE A 78 12.45 -8.05 2.17
N GLN A 79 11.83 -8.84 3.07
CA GLN A 79 11.94 -8.61 4.51
C GLN A 79 13.40 -8.82 4.96
N ARG A 80 13.97 -7.82 5.62
CA ARG A 80 15.36 -7.80 6.09
C ARG A 80 15.44 -8.09 7.58
#